data_AF-E7RYR5-F1
#
_entry.id   AF-E7RYR5-F1
#
_cell.length_a   1.000
_cell.length_b   1.000
_cell.length_c   1.000
_cell.angle_alpha   90.00
_cell.angle_beta   90.00
_cell.angle_gamma   90.00
#
_symmetry.space_group_name_H-M   'P 1'
#
loop_
_entity.id
_entity.type
_entity.pdbx_description
1 polymer ?
#
loop_
_entity_poly.entity_id
_entity_poly.type
_entity_poly.pdbx_seq_one_letter_code
_entity_poly.pdbx_strand_id
1 'polypeptide(L)'
;MALLALTLAGCGGGGGPDPFPSHFNTEVVWQADIPAAGQSTCFDFDAGSEVPTCLGNAWDLKITGRQDEAPMLFTNSGSSGTGQGGVYVRRAANGTIQQVLMKWFHLEQWKDGATNPANREPLPADAYVADANGSLLNVPATLRGLDEDHGWFIKYTDASRAQAAGFAPLAGVLGADPERGALIRGGEGNNYARMRLKRVSYQDPKNLNSAQRWTIQFYAQLPGR
;
A
#
# COMPACT_ATOMS: atom_id res chain seq x y z
N MET A 1 -0.42 -48.34 -43.61
CA MET A 1 -0.36 -47.58 -42.35
C MET A 1 -0.17 -46.12 -42.71
N ALA A 2 -1.25 -45.33 -42.67
CA ALA A 2 -1.20 -43.88 -42.85
C ALA A 2 -1.67 -43.26 -41.53
N LEU A 3 -0.79 -42.53 -40.86
CA LEU A 3 -1.07 -41.83 -39.62
C LEU A 3 -1.95 -40.61 -39.93
N LEU A 4 -3.13 -40.56 -39.32
CA LEU A 4 -4.02 -39.40 -39.30
C LEU A 4 -3.50 -38.43 -38.23
N ALA A 5 -2.97 -37.27 -38.64
CA ALA A 5 -2.60 -36.20 -37.72
C ALA A 5 -3.81 -35.27 -37.52
N LEU A 6 -4.40 -35.32 -36.33
CA LEU A 6 -5.45 -34.41 -35.87
C LEU A 6 -4.77 -33.12 -35.36
N THR A 7 -4.86 -32.02 -36.09
CA THR A 7 -4.42 -30.71 -35.60
C THR A 7 -5.50 -30.12 -34.70
N LEU A 8 -5.25 -30.09 -33.38
CA LEU A 8 -6.02 -29.28 -32.45
C LEU A 8 -5.79 -27.79 -32.77
N ALA A 9 -6.85 -27.08 -33.13
CA ALA A 9 -6.85 -25.62 -33.15
C ALA A 9 -6.81 -25.10 -31.70
N GLY A 10 -5.62 -24.80 -31.21
CA GLY A 10 -5.44 -23.98 -30.02
C GLY A 10 -5.89 -22.55 -30.32
N CYS A 11 -6.87 -22.06 -29.58
CA CYS A 11 -7.28 -20.65 -29.60
C CYS A 11 -6.13 -19.82 -29.01
N GLY A 12 -5.20 -19.39 -29.86
CA GLY A 12 -4.10 -18.51 -29.50
C GLY A 12 -4.66 -17.12 -29.16
N GLY A 13 -4.61 -16.76 -27.88
CA GLY A 13 -4.94 -15.43 -27.39
C GLY A 13 -4.09 -14.38 -28.11
N GLY A 14 -4.77 -13.46 -28.80
CA GLY A 14 -4.14 -12.36 -29.52
C GLY A 14 -3.36 -11.45 -28.57
N GLY A 15 -2.04 -11.49 -28.68
CA GLY A 15 -1.12 -10.52 -28.07
C GLY A 15 -1.13 -9.19 -28.80
N GLY A 16 -2.29 -8.54 -28.86
CA GLY A 16 -2.37 -7.12 -29.18
C GLY A 16 -1.97 -6.29 -27.95
N PRO A 17 -1.46 -5.06 -28.12
CA PRO A 17 -1.27 -4.15 -27.00
C PRO A 17 -2.61 -3.94 -26.28
N ASP A 18 -2.58 -3.94 -24.94
CA ASP A 18 -3.75 -3.63 -24.12
C ASP A 18 -4.31 -2.27 -24.57
N PRO A 19 -5.56 -2.20 -25.07
CA PRO A 19 -6.13 -0.95 -25.53
C PRO A 19 -6.28 0.08 -24.41
N PHE A 20 -6.09 -0.32 -23.15
CA PHE A 20 -6.11 0.53 -21.97
C PHE A 20 -4.81 0.41 -21.19
N PRO A 21 -3.74 1.13 -21.60
CA PRO A 21 -2.49 1.13 -20.87
C PRO A 21 -2.70 1.60 -19.42
N SER A 22 -1.87 1.11 -18.50
CA SER A 22 -1.90 1.54 -17.10
C SER A 22 -1.35 2.96 -16.98
N HIS A 23 -2.09 3.84 -16.30
CA HIS A 23 -1.67 5.18 -15.90
C HIS A 23 -0.80 5.14 -14.64
N PHE A 24 -0.83 4.05 -13.85
CA PHE A 24 0.15 3.76 -12.79
C PHE A 24 1.50 3.31 -13.38
N ASN A 25 2.20 4.23 -14.03
CA ASN A 25 3.39 3.94 -14.83
C ASN A 25 4.68 4.57 -14.26
N THR A 26 4.58 5.30 -13.16
CA THR A 26 5.73 5.92 -12.49
C THR A 26 6.01 5.15 -11.19
N GLU A 27 7.14 4.45 -11.13
CA GLU A 27 7.57 3.79 -9.90
C GLU A 27 8.32 4.77 -9.00
N VAL A 28 7.89 4.86 -7.74
CA VAL A 28 8.51 5.70 -6.72
C VAL A 28 8.75 4.86 -5.47
N VAL A 29 9.92 5.01 -4.86
CA VAL A 29 10.31 4.27 -3.66
C VAL A 29 10.68 5.26 -2.57
N TRP A 30 9.96 5.21 -1.46
CA TRP A 30 10.26 5.98 -0.27
C TRP A 30 10.98 5.12 0.76
N GLN A 31 12.19 5.53 1.13
CA GLN A 31 12.96 4.95 2.23
C GLN A 31 12.73 5.78 3.49
N ALA A 32 11.62 5.53 4.18
CA ALA A 32 11.22 6.30 5.34
C ALA A 32 11.99 5.87 6.58
N ASP A 33 12.77 6.78 7.17
CA ASP A 33 13.23 6.63 8.54
C ASP A 33 12.05 6.86 9.49
N ILE A 34 11.76 5.89 10.34
CA ILE A 34 10.62 6.00 11.25
C ILE A 34 10.93 7.08 12.29
N PRO A 35 10.12 8.16 12.35
CA PRO A 35 10.39 9.27 13.25
C PRO A 35 10.15 8.87 14.71
N ALA A 36 10.66 9.68 15.64
CA ALA A 36 10.42 9.48 17.06
C ALA A 36 8.90 9.53 17.39
N ALA A 37 8.53 8.99 18.55
CA ALA A 37 7.14 8.98 18.99
C ALA A 37 6.50 10.38 18.95
N GLY A 38 5.34 10.49 18.28
CA GLY A 38 4.61 11.76 18.10
C GLY A 38 5.15 12.69 17.01
N GLN A 39 6.30 12.38 16.42
CA GLN A 39 6.84 13.11 15.26
C GLN A 39 6.33 12.49 13.97
N SER A 40 6.28 13.29 12.90
CA SER A 40 5.80 12.86 11.59
C SER A 40 6.74 13.27 10.46
N THR A 41 6.77 12.46 9.42
CA THR A 41 7.34 12.79 8.11
C THR A 41 6.28 12.54 7.05
N CYS A 42 6.17 13.44 6.09
CA CYS A 42 5.26 13.28 4.96
C CYS A 42 6.02 13.11 3.65
N PHE A 43 5.38 12.49 2.67
CA PHE A 43 5.96 12.18 1.36
C PHE A 43 4.97 12.55 0.26
N ASP A 44 5.48 13.23 -0.75
CA ASP A 44 4.83 13.53 -2.03
C ASP A 44 5.30 12.46 -3.03
N PHE A 45 4.40 11.57 -3.45
CA PHE A 45 4.74 10.50 -4.37
C PHE A 45 4.81 10.97 -5.83
N ASP A 46 4.29 12.15 -6.16
CA ASP A 46 4.40 12.72 -7.49
C ASP A 46 5.76 13.41 -7.68
N ALA A 47 6.21 14.16 -6.68
CA ALA A 47 7.55 14.74 -6.64
C ALA A 47 8.62 13.70 -6.27
N GLY A 48 8.24 12.60 -5.62
CA GLY A 48 9.16 11.57 -5.14
C GLY A 48 10.06 12.07 -4.00
N SER A 49 9.55 12.96 -3.14
CA SER A 49 10.34 13.62 -2.10
C SER A 49 9.57 13.82 -0.80
N GLU A 50 10.30 13.91 0.32
CA GLU A 50 9.69 14.19 1.61
C GLU A 50 9.26 15.67 1.73
N VAL A 51 8.14 15.88 2.41
CA VAL A 51 7.60 17.18 2.81
C VAL A 51 7.58 17.22 4.36
N PRO A 52 8.69 17.58 5.03
CA PRO A 52 8.81 17.41 6.47
C PRO A 52 7.81 18.22 7.30
N THR A 53 7.27 19.31 6.74
CA THR A 53 6.28 20.15 7.43
C THR A 53 4.90 19.52 7.48
N CYS A 54 4.58 18.57 6.57
CA CYS A 54 3.25 18.02 6.44
C CYS A 54 2.15 19.09 6.26
N LEU A 55 2.50 20.25 5.69
CA LEU A 55 1.58 21.37 5.50
C LEU A 55 1.11 21.47 4.04
N GLY A 56 -0.10 22.01 3.87
CA GLY A 56 -0.71 22.17 2.57
C GLY A 56 -1.08 20.84 1.92
N ASN A 57 -1.23 20.87 0.60
CA ASN A 57 -1.83 19.78 -0.16
C ASN A 57 -0.81 18.95 -0.94
N ALA A 58 0.48 19.32 -0.88
CA ALA A 58 1.53 18.70 -1.69
C ALA A 58 1.99 17.32 -1.22
N TRP A 59 1.71 16.95 0.04
CA TRP A 59 2.07 15.63 0.54
C TRP A 59 0.90 14.67 0.39
N ASP A 60 1.20 13.38 0.27
CA ASP A 60 0.19 12.34 0.02
C ASP A 60 0.07 11.34 1.16
N LEU A 61 1.23 10.90 1.67
CA LEU A 61 1.34 9.91 2.74
C LEU A 61 2.12 10.51 3.91
N LYS A 62 1.62 10.31 5.13
CA LYS A 62 2.28 10.68 6.38
C LYS A 62 2.56 9.44 7.21
N ILE A 63 3.76 9.37 7.77
CA ILE A 63 4.16 8.40 8.79
C ILE A 63 4.32 9.11 10.12
N THR A 64 3.66 8.63 11.16
CA THR A 64 3.81 9.13 12.53
C THR A 64 4.40 8.03 13.43
N GLY A 65 5.50 8.36 14.10
CA GLY A 65 6.20 7.45 15.00
C GLY A 65 5.42 7.17 16.28
N ARG A 66 5.65 5.99 16.87
CA ARG A 66 5.04 5.56 18.14
C ARG A 66 6.10 4.95 19.06
N GLN A 67 5.85 5.00 20.36
CA GLN A 67 6.85 4.64 21.38
C GLN A 67 7.12 3.12 21.46
N ASP A 68 6.05 2.32 21.58
CA ASP A 68 6.17 0.86 21.77
C ASP A 68 5.38 0.07 20.72
N GLU A 69 5.02 0.73 19.61
CA GLU A 69 4.19 0.15 18.55
C GLU A 69 4.70 0.57 17.17
N ALA A 70 4.23 -0.14 16.14
CA ALA A 70 4.53 0.22 14.75
C ALA A 70 4.03 1.65 14.44
N PRO A 71 4.69 2.37 13.52
CA PRO A 71 4.25 3.69 13.11
C PRO A 71 2.86 3.64 12.47
N MET A 72 2.14 4.77 12.53
CA MET A 72 0.86 4.93 11.86
C MET A 72 1.02 5.57 10.49
N LEU A 73 0.17 5.17 9.55
CA LEU A 73 0.07 5.73 8.21
C LEU A 73 -1.18 6.59 8.10
N PHE A 74 -1.07 7.71 7.38
CA PHE A 74 -2.17 8.65 7.15
C PHE A 74 -2.11 9.20 5.73
N THR A 75 -3.28 9.58 5.21
CA THR A 75 -3.38 10.30 3.93
C THR A 75 -3.52 11.80 4.16
N ASN A 76 -3.22 12.62 3.16
CA ASN A 76 -3.47 14.07 3.24
C ASN A 76 -4.95 14.38 3.05
N SER A 77 -5.73 14.14 4.09
CA SER A 77 -7.17 14.28 4.07
C SER A 77 -7.77 14.42 5.46
N GLY A 78 -9.02 14.89 5.51
CA GLY A 78 -9.84 14.91 6.72
C GLY A 78 -9.13 15.56 7.92
N SER A 79 -9.10 14.87 9.06
CA SER A 79 -8.39 15.40 10.25
C SER A 79 -6.88 15.24 10.21
N SER A 80 -6.34 14.54 9.22
CA SER A 80 -4.89 14.30 9.08
C SER A 80 -4.18 15.34 8.22
N GLY A 81 -4.91 16.09 7.39
CA GLY A 81 -4.38 17.06 6.44
C GLY A 81 -5.47 17.85 5.71
N THR A 82 -5.09 18.95 5.03
CA THR A 82 -6.03 19.83 4.31
C THR A 82 -6.29 19.41 2.86
N GLY A 83 -5.62 18.35 2.39
CA GLY A 83 -5.75 17.84 1.05
C GLY A 83 -7.04 17.04 0.80
N GLN A 84 -7.14 16.56 -0.44
CA GLN A 84 -8.26 15.76 -0.94
C GLN A 84 -7.92 14.26 -1.01
N GLY A 85 -6.89 13.84 -0.29
CA GLY A 85 -6.43 12.46 -0.31
C GLY A 85 -7.44 11.49 0.28
N GLY A 86 -7.05 10.23 0.31
CA GLY A 86 -7.86 9.20 0.96
C GLY A 86 -7.44 7.82 0.50
N VAL A 87 -7.99 6.81 1.17
CA VAL A 87 -7.76 5.42 0.79
C VAL A 87 -9.00 4.86 0.11
N TYR A 88 -8.79 4.15 -0.99
CA TYR A 88 -9.85 3.42 -1.65
C TYR A 88 -10.42 2.35 -0.72
N VAL A 89 -11.75 2.25 -0.65
CA VAL A 89 -12.42 1.19 0.08
C VAL A 89 -13.37 0.43 -0.83
N ARG A 90 -13.40 -0.89 -0.68
CA ARG A 90 -14.46 -1.72 -1.25
C ARG A 90 -15.61 -1.80 -0.25
N ARG A 91 -16.79 -1.32 -0.65
CA ARG A 91 -18.01 -1.40 0.16
C ARG A 91 -18.87 -2.60 -0.26
N ALA A 92 -19.59 -3.12 0.72
CA ALA A 92 -20.74 -4.00 0.50
C ALA A 92 -21.92 -3.20 -0.07
N ALA A 93 -22.94 -3.90 -0.60
CA ALA A 93 -24.17 -3.27 -1.08
C ALA A 93 -24.92 -2.46 0.00
N ASN A 94 -24.73 -2.79 1.29
CA ASN A 94 -25.29 -2.06 2.43
C ASN A 94 -24.42 -0.87 2.89
N GLY A 95 -23.36 -0.53 2.15
CA GLY A 95 -22.45 0.58 2.46
C GLY A 95 -21.34 0.26 3.47
N THR A 96 -21.34 -0.92 4.11
CA THR A 96 -20.28 -1.32 5.05
C THR A 96 -18.94 -1.49 4.33
N ILE A 97 -17.85 -0.96 4.90
CA ILE A 97 -16.50 -1.18 4.38
C ILE A 97 -16.16 -2.66 4.56
N GLN A 98 -15.87 -3.35 3.45
CA GLN A 98 -15.45 -4.75 3.46
C GLN A 98 -13.93 -4.88 3.41
N GLN A 99 -13.26 -3.96 2.72
CA GLN A 99 -11.83 -4.09 2.45
C GLN A 99 -11.18 -2.73 2.22
N VAL A 100 -10.01 -2.56 2.85
CA VAL A 100 -9.10 -1.42 2.63
C VAL A 100 -7.84 -1.94 1.93
N LEU A 101 -7.15 -2.91 2.56
CA LEU A 101 -5.98 -3.55 1.97
C LEU A 101 -6.37 -4.69 1.04
N MET A 102 -5.84 -4.66 -0.17
CA MET A 102 -6.07 -5.64 -1.22
C MET A 102 -4.81 -6.45 -1.48
N LYS A 103 -4.98 -7.67 -2.00
CA LYS A 103 -3.85 -8.43 -2.53
C LYS A 103 -3.22 -7.65 -3.69
N TRP A 104 -1.89 -7.64 -3.75
CA TRP A 104 -1.14 -6.85 -4.72
C TRP A 104 -1.50 -7.20 -6.17
N PHE A 105 -1.67 -8.49 -6.47
CA PHE A 105 -2.07 -8.92 -7.82
C PHE A 105 -3.48 -8.44 -8.22
N HIS A 106 -4.37 -8.11 -7.27
CA HIS A 106 -5.63 -7.43 -7.58
C HIS A 106 -5.41 -5.94 -7.85
N LEU A 107 -4.53 -5.28 -7.10
CA LEU A 107 -4.13 -3.89 -7.36
C LEU A 107 -3.49 -3.73 -8.75
N GLU A 108 -2.76 -4.74 -9.22
CA GLU A 108 -2.15 -4.73 -10.55
C GLU A 108 -3.18 -4.68 -11.71
N GLN A 109 -4.44 -5.05 -11.45
CA GLN A 109 -5.53 -4.97 -12.44
C GLN A 109 -6.10 -3.55 -12.59
N TRP A 110 -5.86 -2.67 -11.61
CA TRP A 110 -6.23 -1.26 -11.68
C TRP A 110 -5.34 -0.55 -12.69
N LYS A 111 -5.96 0.12 -13.66
CA LYS A 111 -5.27 0.87 -14.71
C LYS A 111 -5.10 2.34 -14.34
N ASP A 112 -6.02 2.88 -13.55
CA ASP A 112 -6.00 4.22 -13.01
C ASP A 112 -6.72 4.22 -11.65
N GLY A 113 -6.70 5.34 -10.93
CA GLY A 113 -7.37 5.50 -9.64
C GLY A 113 -8.81 6.03 -9.71
N ALA A 114 -9.36 6.26 -10.90
CA ALA A 114 -10.67 6.88 -11.07
C ALA A 114 -11.74 5.92 -11.61
N THR A 115 -11.35 4.77 -12.16
CA THR A 115 -12.26 3.80 -12.79
C THR A 115 -12.17 2.42 -12.15
N ASN A 116 -13.29 1.70 -12.15
CA ASN A 116 -13.35 0.34 -11.65
C ASN A 116 -12.61 -0.62 -12.60
N PRO A 117 -11.71 -1.49 -12.10
CA PRO A 117 -10.90 -2.36 -12.94
C PRO A 117 -11.70 -3.41 -13.72
N ALA A 118 -12.90 -3.76 -13.27
CA ALA A 118 -13.73 -4.81 -13.87
C ALA A 118 -14.60 -4.32 -15.03
N ASN A 119 -15.14 -3.10 -14.94
CA ASN A 119 -16.11 -2.57 -15.91
C ASN A 119 -15.77 -1.18 -16.48
N ARG A 120 -14.68 -0.55 -16.03
CA ARG A 120 -14.21 0.79 -16.47
C ARG A 120 -15.16 1.95 -16.16
N GLU A 121 -16.22 1.71 -15.39
CA GLU A 121 -17.09 2.78 -14.94
C GLU A 121 -16.35 3.69 -13.93
N PRO A 122 -16.67 4.99 -13.89
CA PRO A 122 -16.17 5.88 -12.86
C PRO A 122 -16.46 5.33 -11.46
N LEU A 123 -15.49 5.46 -10.55
CA LEU A 123 -15.72 5.14 -9.16
C LEU A 123 -16.75 6.09 -8.53
N PRO A 124 -17.52 5.63 -7.54
CA PRO A 124 -18.34 6.50 -6.71
C PRO A 124 -17.52 7.64 -6.09
N ALA A 125 -18.15 8.81 -5.90
CA ALA A 125 -17.49 9.98 -5.35
C ALA A 125 -16.91 9.75 -3.94
N ASP A 126 -17.49 8.83 -3.17
CA ASP A 126 -17.08 8.44 -1.81
C ASP A 126 -16.18 7.19 -1.78
N ALA A 127 -15.65 6.75 -2.93
CA ALA A 127 -14.79 5.57 -3.03
C ALA A 127 -13.46 5.75 -2.29
N TYR A 128 -12.97 6.99 -2.20
CA TYR A 128 -11.80 7.36 -1.40
C TYR A 128 -12.27 7.96 -0.08
N VAL A 129 -11.97 7.25 1.00
CA VAL A 129 -12.35 7.68 2.35
C VAL A 129 -11.23 8.50 2.94
N ALA A 130 -11.56 9.73 3.29
CA ALA A 130 -10.68 10.64 4.02
C ALA A 130 -10.41 10.09 5.44
N ASP A 131 -9.23 10.43 5.97
CA ASP A 131 -8.88 10.11 7.34
C ASP A 131 -9.85 10.79 8.34
N ALA A 132 -10.14 10.09 9.43
CA ALA A 132 -10.94 10.59 10.54
C ALA A 132 -10.12 10.53 11.84
N ASN A 133 -10.68 10.03 12.94
CA ASN A 133 -9.93 9.74 14.16
C ASN A 133 -8.99 8.53 13.96
N GLY A 134 -7.99 8.71 13.10
CA GLY A 134 -7.18 7.64 12.50
C GLY A 134 -7.35 7.55 10.99
N SER A 135 -6.40 6.90 10.33
CA SER A 135 -6.55 6.46 8.93
C SER A 135 -6.97 5.01 8.86
N LEU A 136 -7.80 4.67 7.88
CA LEU A 136 -8.14 3.28 7.54
C LEU A 136 -6.93 2.46 7.04
N LEU A 137 -5.80 3.11 6.74
CA LEU A 137 -4.53 2.44 6.49
C LEU A 137 -4.02 1.69 7.73
N ASN A 138 -4.46 2.05 8.94
CA ASN A 138 -4.09 1.39 10.20
C ASN A 138 -5.13 0.31 10.53
N VAL A 139 -5.03 -0.84 9.85
CA VAL A 139 -5.97 -1.94 10.04
C VAL A 139 -5.77 -2.64 11.39
N PRO A 140 -6.85 -3.12 12.05
CA PRO A 140 -6.72 -3.91 13.27
C PRO A 140 -5.89 -5.17 13.04
N ALA A 141 -5.10 -5.54 14.03
CA ALA A 141 -4.32 -6.78 13.99
C ALA A 141 -5.24 -8.00 13.95
N THR A 142 -4.86 -8.97 13.12
CA THR A 142 -5.46 -10.30 13.06
C THR A 142 -4.39 -11.35 13.33
N LEU A 143 -4.73 -12.64 13.27
CA LEU A 143 -3.75 -13.71 13.40
C LEU A 143 -3.44 -14.33 12.04
N ARG A 144 -2.16 -14.49 11.74
CA ARG A 144 -1.65 -15.36 10.68
C ARG A 144 -0.89 -16.50 11.31
N GLY A 145 -1.58 -17.62 11.51
CA GLY A 145 -1.08 -18.68 12.38
C GLY A 145 -1.01 -18.18 13.83
N LEU A 146 0.21 -18.12 14.38
CA LEU A 146 0.47 -17.65 15.76
C LEU A 146 1.06 -16.23 15.82
N ASP A 147 1.28 -15.60 14.65
CA ASP A 147 1.87 -14.27 14.56
C ASP A 147 0.79 -13.21 14.28
N GLU A 148 1.05 -11.96 14.68
CA GLU A 148 0.12 -10.87 14.49
C GLU A 148 0.24 -10.32 13.07
N ASP A 149 -0.87 -10.29 12.35
CA ASP A 149 -1.00 -9.76 11.00
C ASP A 149 -1.63 -8.36 11.04
N HIS A 150 -0.83 -7.35 10.71
CA HIS A 150 -1.21 -5.93 10.73
C HIS A 150 -1.47 -5.37 9.33
N GLY A 151 -1.75 -6.22 8.34
CA GLY A 151 -2.01 -5.76 6.97
C GLY A 151 -0.74 -5.50 6.16
N TRP A 152 0.06 -4.55 6.61
CA TRP A 152 1.30 -4.12 5.95
C TRP A 152 2.51 -4.97 6.34
N PHE A 153 2.47 -5.54 7.54
CA PHE A 153 3.55 -6.32 8.11
C PHE A 153 2.99 -7.43 8.99
N ILE A 154 3.83 -8.43 9.25
CA ILE A 154 3.64 -9.47 10.25
C ILE A 154 4.58 -9.17 11.41
N LYS A 155 4.06 -9.14 12.63
CA LYS A 155 4.86 -9.11 13.85
C LYS A 155 5.03 -10.54 14.34
N TYR A 156 6.24 -11.07 14.21
CA TYR A 156 6.56 -12.42 14.64
C TYR A 156 6.58 -12.47 16.16
N THR A 157 5.69 -13.25 16.77
CA THR A 157 5.55 -13.30 18.24
C THR A 157 6.55 -14.26 18.89
N ASP A 158 7.32 -15.00 18.09
CA ASP A 158 8.31 -15.97 18.55
C ASP A 158 9.62 -15.86 17.75
N ALA A 159 10.74 -16.07 18.45
CA ALA A 159 12.08 -15.97 17.88
C ALA A 159 12.37 -17.01 16.78
N SER A 160 11.84 -18.23 16.89
CA SER A 160 12.07 -19.29 15.90
C SER A 160 11.33 -19.00 14.60
N ARG A 161 10.12 -18.42 14.68
CA ARG A 161 9.36 -17.99 13.50
C ARG A 161 9.97 -16.77 12.83
N ALA A 162 10.47 -15.81 13.62
CA ALA A 162 11.25 -14.69 13.08
C ALA A 162 12.49 -15.20 12.32
N GLN A 163 13.20 -16.18 12.88
CA GLN A 163 14.37 -16.80 12.23
C GLN A 163 13.98 -17.55 10.94
N ALA A 164 12.89 -18.31 10.96
CA ALA A 164 12.38 -19.01 9.77
C ALA A 164 11.99 -18.04 8.64
N ALA A 165 11.55 -16.82 9.00
CA ALA A 165 11.27 -15.74 8.07
C ALA A 165 12.51 -14.93 7.64
N GLY A 166 13.72 -15.32 8.08
CA GLY A 166 14.98 -14.71 7.67
C GLY A 166 15.43 -13.50 8.51
N PHE A 167 14.83 -13.30 9.69
CA PHE A 167 15.23 -12.25 10.64
C PHE A 167 16.15 -12.78 11.74
N ALA A 168 16.70 -11.87 12.56
CA ALA A 168 17.34 -12.27 13.81
C ALA A 168 16.33 -13.02 14.71
N PRO A 169 16.78 -13.98 15.53
CA PRO A 169 15.90 -14.79 16.37
C PRO A 169 15.39 -13.98 17.57
N LEU A 170 14.50 -13.02 17.30
CA LEU A 170 13.92 -12.09 18.27
C LEU A 170 12.40 -12.10 18.13
N ALA A 171 11.68 -12.23 19.24
CA ALA A 171 10.23 -12.04 19.26
C ALA A 171 9.90 -10.55 19.17
N GLY A 172 8.94 -10.18 18.33
CA GLY A 172 8.49 -8.80 18.09
C GLY A 172 9.03 -8.17 16.81
N VAL A 173 9.87 -8.87 16.03
CA VAL A 173 10.34 -8.37 14.73
C VAL A 173 9.17 -8.15 13.78
N LEU A 174 9.19 -7.03 13.06
CA LEU A 174 8.26 -6.71 11.99
C LEU A 174 8.85 -7.13 10.64
N GLY A 175 8.15 -8.00 9.92
CA GLY A 175 8.44 -8.32 8.53
C GLY A 175 7.37 -7.77 7.61
N ALA A 176 7.75 -7.01 6.58
CA ALA A 176 6.81 -6.50 5.59
C ALA A 176 6.01 -7.63 4.91
N ASP A 177 4.75 -7.36 4.61
CA ASP A 177 3.91 -8.20 3.76
C ASP A 177 3.70 -7.52 2.39
N PRO A 178 4.59 -7.78 1.42
CA PRO A 178 4.53 -7.15 0.11
C PRO A 178 3.40 -7.70 -0.78
N GLU A 179 2.67 -8.72 -0.33
CA GLU A 179 1.53 -9.27 -1.06
C GLU A 179 0.24 -8.47 -0.86
N ARG A 180 0.25 -7.48 0.04
CA ARG A 180 -0.88 -6.58 0.27
C ARG A 180 -0.48 -5.13 0.03
N GLY A 181 -1.47 -4.34 -0.34
CA GLY A 181 -1.30 -2.92 -0.57
C GLY A 181 -2.63 -2.18 -0.50
N ALA A 182 -2.57 -0.88 -0.76
CA ALA A 182 -3.74 -0.03 -0.88
C ALA A 182 -3.68 0.76 -2.19
N LEU A 183 -4.85 1.20 -2.64
CA LEU A 183 -4.96 2.26 -3.63
C LEU A 183 -5.25 3.56 -2.89
N ILE A 184 -4.42 4.58 -3.08
CA ILE A 184 -4.54 5.87 -2.41
C ILE A 184 -4.73 6.99 -3.43
N ARG A 185 -5.46 8.04 -3.02
CA ARG A 185 -5.54 9.33 -3.69
C ARG A 185 -4.62 10.30 -2.95
N GLY A 186 -3.83 11.06 -3.69
CA GLY A 186 -2.92 12.04 -3.13
C GLY A 186 -3.60 13.34 -2.66
N GLY A 187 -2.82 14.21 -2.03
CA GLY A 187 -3.31 15.41 -1.35
C GLY A 187 -3.90 16.46 -2.30
N GLU A 188 -3.45 16.49 -3.54
CA GLU A 188 -3.95 17.36 -4.61
C GLU A 188 -5.32 16.90 -5.13
N GLY A 189 -5.63 15.61 -4.99
CA GLY A 189 -6.91 15.01 -5.36
C GLY A 189 -7.02 14.55 -6.81
N ASN A 190 -5.99 14.77 -7.63
CA ASN A 190 -5.94 14.39 -9.05
C ASN A 190 -4.79 13.41 -9.38
N ASN A 191 -4.14 12.88 -8.35
CA ASN A 191 -3.05 11.93 -8.36
C ASN A 191 -3.40 10.69 -7.54
N TYR A 192 -2.87 9.54 -7.93
CA TYR A 192 -3.21 8.26 -7.32
C TYR A 192 -2.00 7.35 -7.26
N ALA A 193 -1.95 6.44 -6.29
CA ALA A 193 -0.90 5.44 -6.24
C ALA A 193 -1.40 4.08 -5.76
N ARG A 194 -0.87 3.02 -6.39
CA ARG A 194 -0.85 1.68 -5.77
C ARG A 194 0.34 1.63 -4.83
N MET A 195 0.08 1.44 -3.54
CA MET A 195 1.08 1.48 -2.48
C MET A 195 1.26 0.10 -1.84
N ARG A 196 2.50 -0.31 -1.57
CA ARG A 196 2.82 -1.47 -0.73
C ARG A 196 4.07 -1.26 0.13
N LEU A 197 4.09 -1.88 1.30
CA LEU A 197 5.29 -1.97 2.13
C LEU A 197 6.16 -3.13 1.61
N LYS A 198 7.35 -2.81 1.09
CA LYS A 198 8.28 -3.81 0.54
C LYS A 198 9.20 -4.41 1.59
N ARG A 199 9.60 -3.60 2.57
CA ARG A 199 10.61 -4.00 3.56
C ARG A 199 10.48 -3.19 4.84
N VAL A 200 10.72 -3.85 5.96
CA VAL A 200 11.08 -3.22 7.23
C VAL A 200 12.52 -3.63 7.53
N SER A 201 13.34 -2.67 7.94
CA SER A 201 14.72 -2.89 8.34
C SER A 201 15.01 -2.17 9.64
N TYR A 202 15.97 -2.71 10.39
CA TYR A 202 16.40 -2.20 11.67
C TYR A 202 17.86 -1.76 11.53
N GLN A 203 18.21 -0.61 12.10
CA GLN A 203 19.58 -0.11 12.11
C GLN A 203 20.54 -1.12 12.76
N ASP A 204 20.11 -1.73 13.86
CA ASP A 204 20.74 -2.92 14.42
C ASP A 204 19.74 -4.09 14.35
N PRO A 205 19.93 -5.06 13.43
CA PRO A 205 19.06 -6.22 13.28
C PRO A 205 18.93 -7.09 14.53
N LYS A 206 19.81 -6.94 15.52
CA LYS A 206 19.77 -7.67 16.79
C LYS A 206 19.09 -6.89 17.92
N ASN A 207 18.60 -5.68 17.64
CA ASN A 207 17.95 -4.81 18.61
C ASN A 207 16.63 -4.26 18.04
N LEU A 208 15.51 -4.75 18.58
CA LEU A 208 14.15 -4.34 18.18
C LEU A 208 13.85 -2.86 18.40
N ASN A 209 14.58 -2.23 19.33
CA ASN A 209 14.42 -0.83 19.68
C ASN A 209 15.34 0.08 18.86
N SER A 210 16.16 -0.49 17.97
CA SER A 210 16.96 0.31 17.05
C SER A 210 16.07 1.01 16.02
N ALA A 211 16.57 2.12 15.46
CA ALA A 211 15.83 2.89 14.48
C ALA A 211 15.38 2.00 13.31
N GLN A 212 14.11 2.12 12.93
CA GLN A 212 13.55 1.37 11.81
C GLN A 212 13.57 2.23 10.55
N ARG A 213 13.77 1.57 9.41
CA ARG A 213 13.56 2.13 8.08
C ARG A 213 12.59 1.27 7.29
N TRP A 214 11.51 1.90 6.81
CA TRP A 214 10.48 1.28 6.00
C TRP A 214 10.70 1.61 4.53
N THR A 215 10.65 0.61 3.66
CA THR A 215 10.70 0.80 2.20
C THR A 215 9.30 0.67 1.65
N ILE A 216 8.71 1.79 1.28
CA ILE A 216 7.37 1.86 0.70
C ILE A 216 7.52 2.08 -0.80
N GLN A 217 6.84 1.24 -1.59
CA GLN A 217 6.83 1.36 -3.03
C GLN A 217 5.46 1.86 -3.49
N PHE A 218 5.49 2.81 -4.42
CA PHE A 218 4.35 3.35 -5.12
C PHE A 218 4.49 3.05 -6.61
N TYR A 219 3.39 2.70 -7.25
CA TYR A 219 3.20 2.93 -8.68
C TYR A 219 2.19 4.06 -8.82
N ALA A 220 2.68 5.25 -9.11
CA ALA A 220 1.94 6.49 -9.18
C ALA A 220 1.35 6.75 -10.58
N GLN A 221 0.14 7.28 -10.57
CA GLN A 221 -0.51 7.98 -11.66
C GLN A 221 -0.38 9.46 -11.36
N LEU A 222 0.49 10.13 -12.12
CA LEU A 222 0.74 11.57 -11.99
C LEU A 222 -0.43 12.40 -12.54
N PRO A 223 -0.61 13.65 -12.10
CA PRO A 223 -1.62 14.55 -12.64
C PRO A 223 -1.51 14.74 -14.16
N GLY A 224 -2.66 14.79 -14.85
CA GLY A 224 -2.75 15.24 -16.24
C GLY A 224 -2.23 14.26 -17.31
N ARG A 225 -2.19 12.96 -17.02
CA ARG A 225 -1.85 11.90 -17.99
C ARG A 225 -2.95 10.86 -18.15
#